data_AF-A0A2T6KM08-F1
#
_entry.id   AF-A0A2T6KM08-F1
#
_cell.length_a   1.000
_cell.length_b   1.000
_cell.length_c   1.000
_cell.angle_alpha   90.00
_cell.angle_beta   90.00
_cell.angle_gamma   90.00
#
_symmetry.space_group_name_H-M   'P 1'
#
loop_
_entity.id
_entity.type
_entity.pdbx_description
1 polymer ?
#
loop_
_entity_poly.entity_id
_entity_poly.type
_entity_poly.pdbx_seq_one_letter_code
_entity_poly.pdbx_strand_id
1 'polypeptide(L)'
;MNTLLQNLQAKVETQSHATEEQTQQMLNDFEQRLSRALNAALRKIETDMRDLEKLSSSVNNRTAHQIEDQASTIREATCALEETRKEWRTVTWKTMLPTYLVGVFLTFWVLLMAVQLTFPERPSAIEAQGLATFGLEGTRVTRGLGGLGRVVNLPRGVELADCPIPNLSGGEVCIETPATR
;
A
#
# COMPACT_ATOMS: atom_id res chain seq x y z
N MET A 1 -57.78 -24.04 -103.17
CA MET A 1 -56.56 -24.15 -102.33
C MET A 1 -56.50 -23.13 -101.17
N ASN A 2 -57.43 -22.16 -101.05
CA ASN A 2 -57.33 -21.08 -100.04
C ASN A 2 -58.00 -21.37 -98.67
N THR A 3 -58.89 -22.35 -98.59
CA THR A 3 -59.65 -22.64 -97.37
C THR A 3 -58.80 -23.25 -96.26
N LEU A 4 -57.77 -24.02 -96.63
CA LEU A 4 -56.84 -24.64 -95.68
C LEU A 4 -55.92 -23.62 -95.01
N LEU A 5 -55.45 -22.62 -95.76
CA LEU A 5 -54.62 -21.53 -95.24
C LEU A 5 -55.39 -20.62 -94.27
N GLN A 6 -56.64 -20.29 -94.60
CA GLN A 6 -57.50 -19.50 -93.69
C GLN A 6 -57.81 -20.24 -92.38
N ASN A 7 -58.04 -21.55 -92.45
CA ASN A 7 -58.34 -22.35 -91.27
C ASN A 7 -57.11 -22.52 -90.36
N LEU A 8 -55.92 -22.65 -90.95
CA LEU A 8 -54.65 -22.67 -90.21
C LEU A 8 -54.36 -21.32 -89.55
N GLN A 9 -54.59 -20.21 -90.25
CA GLN A 9 -54.38 -18.88 -89.70
C GLN A 9 -55.33 -18.58 -88.53
N ALA A 10 -56.61 -18.87 -88.67
CA ALA A 10 -57.59 -18.72 -87.58
C ALA A 10 -57.25 -19.62 -86.38
N LYS A 11 -56.73 -20.82 -86.62
CA LYS A 11 -56.31 -21.74 -85.56
C LYS A 11 -55.06 -21.24 -84.83
N VAL A 12 -54.13 -20.60 -85.53
CA VAL A 12 -52.92 -19.99 -84.93
C VAL A 12 -53.28 -18.73 -84.15
N GLU A 13 -54.16 -17.86 -84.67
CA GLU A 13 -54.62 -16.66 -83.95
C GLU A 13 -55.39 -17.02 -82.67
N THR A 14 -56.27 -18.03 -82.73
CA THR A 14 -56.98 -18.52 -81.53
C THR A 14 -56.04 -19.18 -80.52
N GLN A 15 -55.02 -19.93 -80.97
CA GLN A 15 -54.00 -20.46 -80.07
C GLN A 15 -53.17 -19.35 -79.43
N SER A 16 -52.79 -18.34 -80.22
CA SER A 16 -52.03 -17.18 -79.77
C SER A 16 -52.78 -16.39 -78.69
N HIS A 17 -54.04 -16.05 -78.94
CA HIS A 17 -54.87 -15.35 -77.96
C HIS A 17 -55.11 -16.17 -76.69
N ALA A 18 -55.34 -17.49 -76.82
CA ALA A 18 -55.47 -18.36 -75.66
C ALA A 18 -54.18 -18.40 -74.82
N THR A 19 -53.00 -18.42 -75.45
CA THR A 19 -51.73 -18.36 -74.72
C THR A 19 -51.45 -17.00 -74.10
N GLU A 20 -51.87 -15.91 -74.73
CA GLU A 20 -51.72 -14.56 -74.21
C GLU A 20 -52.60 -14.34 -72.97
N GLU A 21 -53.87 -14.74 -73.03
CA GLU A 21 -54.77 -14.68 -71.87
C GLU A 21 -54.30 -15.58 -70.72
N GLN A 22 -53.81 -16.79 -71.03
CA GLN A 22 -53.29 -17.71 -70.03
C GLN A 22 -52.03 -17.15 -69.35
N THR A 23 -51.13 -16.52 -70.10
CA THR A 23 -49.93 -15.88 -69.53
C THR A 23 -50.27 -14.64 -68.70
N GLN A 24 -51.27 -13.84 -69.12
CA GLN A 24 -51.75 -12.70 -68.35
C GLN A 24 -52.39 -13.12 -67.02
N GLN A 25 -53.21 -14.20 -67.03
CA GLN A 25 -53.78 -14.76 -65.81
C GLN A 25 -52.70 -15.31 -64.88
N MET A 26 -51.69 -15.99 -65.43
CA MET A 26 -50.58 -16.53 -64.64
C MET A 26 -49.73 -15.40 -64.02
N LEU A 27 -49.45 -14.32 -64.75
CA LEU A 27 -48.76 -13.15 -64.20
C LEU A 27 -49.57 -12.50 -63.07
N ASN A 28 -50.87 -12.33 -63.27
CA ASN A 28 -51.72 -11.68 -62.28
C ASN A 28 -51.86 -12.53 -61.01
N ASP A 29 -51.99 -13.86 -61.13
CA ASP A 29 -51.97 -14.77 -59.97
C ASP A 29 -50.60 -14.76 -59.28
N PHE A 30 -49.50 -14.68 -60.02
CA PHE A 30 -48.16 -14.57 -59.45
C PHE A 30 -47.97 -13.26 -58.67
N GLU A 31 -48.38 -12.13 -59.23
CA GLU A 31 -48.36 -10.83 -58.55
C GLU A 31 -49.23 -10.84 -57.30
N GLN A 32 -50.41 -11.46 -57.38
CA GLN A 32 -51.32 -11.55 -56.25
C GLN A 32 -50.75 -12.45 -55.14
N ARG A 33 -50.07 -13.55 -55.48
CA ARG A 33 -49.39 -14.42 -54.51
C ARG A 33 -48.20 -13.71 -53.87
N LEU A 34 -47.40 -13.00 -54.66
CA LEU A 34 -46.27 -12.21 -54.17
C LEU A 34 -46.73 -11.12 -53.20
N SER A 35 -47.77 -10.36 -53.55
CA SER A 35 -48.28 -9.31 -52.66
C SER A 35 -48.82 -9.86 -51.34
N ARG A 36 -49.50 -11.02 -51.35
CA ARG A 36 -49.93 -11.70 -50.12
C ARG A 36 -48.75 -12.19 -49.29
N ALA A 37 -47.76 -12.81 -49.93
CA ALA A 37 -46.56 -13.29 -49.25
C ALA A 37 -45.76 -12.14 -48.63
N LEU A 38 -45.60 -11.04 -49.37
CA LEU A 38 -44.91 -9.84 -48.89
C LEU A 38 -45.65 -9.22 -47.70
N ASN A 39 -46.97 -9.06 -47.78
CA ASN A 39 -47.77 -8.53 -46.68
C ASN A 39 -47.75 -9.44 -45.44
N ALA A 40 -47.75 -10.76 -45.64
CA ALA A 40 -47.60 -11.72 -44.54
C ALA A 40 -46.23 -11.61 -43.88
N ALA A 41 -45.16 -11.49 -44.68
CA ALA A 41 -43.80 -11.29 -44.19
C ALA A 41 -43.65 -9.96 -43.42
N LEU A 42 -44.19 -8.86 -43.95
CA LEU A 42 -44.16 -7.55 -43.30
C LEU A 42 -44.87 -7.57 -41.94
N ARG A 43 -46.07 -8.16 -41.86
CA ARG A 43 -46.79 -8.31 -40.58
C ARG A 43 -46.03 -9.17 -39.59
N LYS A 44 -45.37 -10.22 -40.06
CA LYS A 44 -44.55 -11.08 -39.21
C LYS A 44 -43.36 -10.32 -38.64
N ILE A 45 -42.63 -9.59 -39.48
CA ILE A 45 -41.52 -8.73 -39.05
C ILE A 45 -41.99 -7.69 -38.04
N GLU A 46 -43.14 -7.05 -38.28
CA GLU A 46 -43.71 -6.07 -37.34
C GLU A 46 -44.02 -6.70 -35.99
N THR A 47 -44.55 -7.92 -35.98
CA THR A 47 -44.85 -8.67 -34.75
C THR A 47 -43.57 -9.05 -34.02
N ASP A 48 -42.59 -9.60 -34.73
CA ASP A 48 -41.29 -9.99 -34.17
C ASP A 48 -40.58 -8.77 -33.56
N MET A 49 -40.62 -7.61 -34.22
CA MET A 49 -40.03 -6.36 -33.70
C MET A 49 -40.70 -5.90 -32.41
N ARG A 50 -42.03 -5.96 -32.30
CA ARG A 50 -42.74 -5.63 -31.05
C ARG A 50 -42.42 -6.60 -29.93
N ASP A 51 -42.26 -7.88 -30.23
CA ASP A 51 -41.90 -8.88 -29.22
C ASP A 51 -40.45 -8.72 -28.75
N LEU A 52 -39.53 -8.40 -29.67
CA LEU A 52 -38.16 -8.01 -29.36
C LEU A 52 -38.10 -6.77 -28.46
N GLU A 53 -38.92 -5.75 -28.71
CA GLU A 53 -38.98 -4.55 -27.89
C GLU A 53 -39.49 -4.85 -26.46
N LYS A 54 -40.52 -5.70 -26.33
CA LYS A 54 -41.00 -6.19 -25.02
C LYS A 54 -39.95 -7.02 -24.28
N LEU A 55 -39.24 -7.89 -24.99
CA LEU A 55 -38.17 -8.69 -24.40
C LEU A 55 -37.03 -7.79 -23.92
N SER A 56 -36.62 -6.84 -24.75
CA SER A 56 -35.58 -5.87 -24.42
C SER A 56 -35.94 -5.05 -23.18
N SER A 57 -37.15 -4.50 -23.12
CA SER A 57 -37.61 -3.74 -21.94
C SER A 57 -37.69 -4.60 -20.68
N SER A 58 -38.18 -5.84 -20.78
CA SER A 58 -38.24 -6.78 -19.66
C SER A 58 -36.86 -7.17 -19.13
N VAL A 59 -35.92 -7.47 -20.04
CA VAL A 59 -34.53 -7.78 -19.69
C VAL A 59 -33.86 -6.56 -19.06
N ASN A 60 -33.99 -5.38 -19.67
CA ASN A 60 -33.39 -4.16 -19.14
C ASN A 60 -33.90 -3.85 -17.73
N ASN A 61 -35.21 -3.99 -17.48
CA ASN A 61 -35.79 -3.78 -16.16
C ASN A 61 -35.26 -4.78 -15.12
N ARG A 62 -35.17 -6.07 -15.48
CA ARG A 62 -34.58 -7.09 -14.59
C ARG A 62 -33.11 -6.81 -14.29
N THR A 63 -32.34 -6.44 -15.30
CA THR A 63 -30.92 -6.12 -15.14
C THR A 63 -30.73 -4.88 -14.28
N ALA A 64 -31.55 -3.83 -14.44
CA ALA A 64 -31.52 -2.64 -13.61
C ALA A 64 -31.78 -2.99 -12.12
N HIS A 65 -32.81 -3.79 -11.84
CA HIS A 65 -33.09 -4.26 -10.48
C HIS A 65 -31.95 -5.10 -9.90
N GLN A 66 -31.36 -6.02 -10.68
CA GLN A 66 -30.22 -6.81 -10.22
C GLN A 66 -28.98 -5.96 -9.92
N ILE A 67 -28.71 -4.94 -10.74
CA ILE A 67 -27.61 -4.01 -10.50
C ILE A 67 -27.85 -3.23 -9.20
N GLU A 68 -29.07 -2.78 -8.97
CA GLU A 68 -29.42 -2.03 -7.76
C GLU A 68 -29.31 -2.90 -6.49
N ASP A 69 -29.78 -4.14 -6.54
CA ASP A 69 -29.64 -5.12 -5.44
C ASP A 69 -28.18 -5.51 -5.18
N GLN A 70 -27.38 -5.67 -6.24
CA GLN A 70 -25.94 -5.93 -6.06
C GLN A 70 -25.23 -4.71 -5.48
N ALA A 71 -25.58 -3.50 -5.94
CA ALA A 71 -25.01 -2.27 -5.41
C ALA A 71 -25.36 -2.04 -3.94
N SER A 72 -26.60 -2.34 -3.51
CA SER A 72 -26.99 -2.28 -2.10
C SER A 72 -26.22 -3.30 -1.26
N THR A 73 -26.13 -4.54 -1.72
CA THR A 73 -25.37 -5.61 -1.05
C THR A 73 -23.88 -5.25 -0.88
N ILE A 74 -23.26 -4.66 -1.91
CA ILE A 74 -21.86 -4.19 -1.83
C ILE A 74 -21.72 -3.05 -0.83
N ARG A 75 -22.67 -2.10 -0.78
CA ARG A 75 -22.66 -1.01 0.21
C ARG A 75 -22.77 -1.53 1.64
N GLU A 76 -23.63 -2.51 1.88
CA GLU A 76 -23.76 -3.14 3.20
C GLU A 76 -22.49 -3.89 3.59
N ALA A 77 -21.94 -4.70 2.68
CA ALA A 77 -20.69 -5.43 2.91
C ALA A 77 -19.50 -4.50 3.17
N THR A 78 -19.40 -3.39 2.43
CA THR A 78 -18.35 -2.38 2.63
C THR A 78 -18.52 -1.64 3.96
N CYS A 79 -19.75 -1.32 4.37
CA CYS A 79 -20.03 -0.75 5.68
C CYS A 79 -19.62 -1.70 6.83
N ALA A 80 -19.98 -2.98 6.74
CA ALA A 80 -19.58 -4.00 7.71
C ALA A 80 -18.05 -4.22 7.76
N LEU A 81 -17.38 -4.15 6.59
CA LEU A 81 -15.91 -4.18 6.51
C LEU A 81 -15.27 -2.95 7.17
N GLU A 82 -15.88 -1.77 7.05
CA GLU A 82 -15.38 -0.57 7.73
C GLU A 82 -15.56 -0.62 9.24
N GLU A 83 -16.70 -1.13 9.72
CA GLU A 83 -16.97 -1.33 11.15
C GLU A 83 -15.97 -2.31 11.76
N THR A 84 -15.81 -3.48 11.15
CA THR A 84 -14.82 -4.46 11.58
C THR A 84 -13.41 -3.86 11.53
N ARG A 85 -13.04 -3.13 10.47
CA ARG A 85 -11.72 -2.47 10.40
C ARG A 85 -11.50 -1.46 11.54
N LYS A 86 -12.51 -0.70 11.93
CA LYS A 86 -12.44 0.23 13.08
C LYS A 86 -12.24 -0.51 14.39
N GLU A 87 -12.96 -1.62 14.58
CA GLU A 87 -12.84 -2.48 15.75
C GLU A 87 -11.42 -3.06 15.86
N TRP A 88 -10.91 -3.67 14.78
CA TRP A 88 -9.55 -4.21 14.73
C TRP A 88 -8.48 -3.15 14.98
N ARG A 89 -8.61 -1.94 14.41
CA ARG A 89 -7.64 -0.86 14.64
C ARG A 89 -7.63 -0.43 16.10
N THR A 90 -8.79 -0.36 16.74
CA THR A 90 -8.93 0.04 18.15
C THR A 90 -8.33 -1.02 19.07
N VAL A 91 -8.64 -2.29 18.83
CA VAL A 91 -8.12 -3.42 19.63
C VAL A 91 -6.60 -3.55 19.45
N THR A 92 -6.10 -3.50 18.22
CA THR A 92 -4.67 -3.63 17.93
C THR A 92 -3.86 -2.48 18.53
N TRP A 93 -4.33 -1.23 18.40
CA TRP A 93 -3.63 -0.07 18.98
C TRP A 93 -3.58 -0.14 20.51
N LYS A 94 -4.69 -0.53 21.15
CA LYS A 94 -4.78 -0.61 22.61
C LYS A 94 -3.93 -1.74 23.20
N THR A 95 -3.69 -2.82 22.45
CA THR A 95 -3.00 -4.02 22.95
C THR A 95 -1.54 -4.13 22.50
N MET A 96 -1.20 -3.71 21.28
CA MET A 96 0.18 -3.81 20.79
C MET A 96 1.08 -2.68 21.31
N LEU A 97 0.60 -1.43 21.33
CA LEU A 97 1.42 -0.28 21.71
C LEU A 97 2.05 -0.42 23.12
N PRO A 98 1.32 -0.85 24.17
CA PRO A 98 1.91 -1.04 25.49
C PRO A 98 2.95 -2.16 25.51
N THR A 99 2.71 -3.24 24.77
CA THR A 99 3.58 -4.43 24.76
C THR A 99 4.94 -4.11 24.11
N TYR A 100 4.92 -3.36 23.00
CA TYR A 100 6.16 -2.89 22.37
C TYR A 100 6.92 -1.91 23.26
N LEU A 101 6.23 -0.96 23.90
CA LEU A 101 6.87 -0.01 24.81
C LEU A 101 7.54 -0.72 25.99
N VAL A 102 6.86 -1.68 26.62
CA VAL A 102 7.42 -2.49 27.72
C VAL A 102 8.66 -3.27 27.28
N GLY A 103 8.65 -3.87 26.08
CA GLY A 103 9.80 -4.57 25.52
C GLY A 103 11.03 -3.66 25.30
N VAL A 104 10.81 -2.44 24.81
CA VAL A 104 11.89 -1.45 24.61
C VAL A 104 12.44 -0.97 25.95
N PHE A 105 11.59 -0.69 26.94
CA PHE A 105 12.05 -0.27 28.26
C PHE A 105 12.83 -1.36 28.99
N LEU A 106 12.40 -2.62 28.88
CA LEU A 106 13.11 -3.75 29.49
C LEU A 106 14.49 -3.95 28.87
N THR A 107 14.61 -3.95 27.55
CA THR A 107 15.90 -4.12 26.87
C THR A 107 16.87 -2.98 27.18
N PHE A 108 16.37 -1.74 27.24
CA PHE A 108 17.16 -0.57 27.64
C PHE A 108 17.65 -0.67 29.10
N TRP A 109 16.80 -1.08 30.03
CA TRP A 109 17.16 -1.27 31.44
C TRP A 109 18.24 -2.34 31.64
N VAL A 110 18.09 -3.47 30.95
CA VAL A 110 19.08 -4.56 30.98
C VAL A 110 20.43 -4.06 30.45
N LEU A 111 20.44 -3.25 29.40
CA LEU A 111 21.66 -2.68 28.83
C LEU A 111 22.36 -1.72 29.81
N LEU A 112 21.61 -0.85 30.48
CA LEU A 112 22.16 0.04 31.51
C LEU A 112 22.77 -0.73 32.69
N MET A 113 22.09 -1.78 33.15
CA MET A 113 22.62 -2.64 34.21
C MET A 113 23.88 -3.38 33.79
N ALA A 114 23.93 -3.86 32.54
CA ALA A 114 25.12 -4.50 32.00
C ALA A 114 26.33 -3.54 31.97
N VAL A 115 26.13 -2.28 31.59
CA VAL A 115 27.18 -1.24 31.57
C VAL A 115 27.71 -0.94 32.97
N GLN A 116 26.83 -0.80 33.97
CA GLN A 116 27.24 -0.56 35.36
C GLN A 116 28.04 -1.74 35.95
N LEU A 117 27.72 -2.97 35.54
CA LEU A 117 28.48 -4.16 35.96
C LEU A 117 29.83 -4.30 35.25
N THR A 118 29.99 -3.75 34.04
CA THR A 118 31.25 -3.86 33.28
C THR A 118 32.28 -2.80 33.68
N PHE A 119 31.87 -1.66 34.23
CA PHE A 119 32.79 -0.60 34.67
C PHE A 119 32.51 -0.17 36.11
N PRO A 120 32.99 -0.93 37.11
CA PRO A 120 32.89 -0.51 38.50
C PRO A 120 33.82 0.69 38.77
N GLU A 121 33.26 1.82 39.21
CA GLU A 121 34.04 2.93 39.77
C GLU A 121 34.81 2.45 41.01
N ARG A 122 36.15 2.48 40.96
CA ARG A 122 37.00 2.14 42.12
C ARG A 122 37.13 3.35 43.06
N PRO A 123 36.93 3.21 44.39
CA PRO A 123 37.21 4.27 45.34
C PRO A 123 38.72 4.32 45.68
N SER A 124 39.31 5.52 45.65
CA SER A 124 40.71 5.82 45.93
C SER A 124 40.96 6.01 47.43
N ALA A 125 41.29 4.94 48.15
CA ALA A 125 41.63 5.01 49.59
C ALA A 125 43.13 4.76 49.90
N ILE A 126 43.92 4.27 48.95
CA ILE A 126 45.33 3.86 49.19
C ILE A 126 46.32 5.01 48.98
N GLU A 127 46.00 6.02 48.17
CA GLU A 127 46.90 7.16 47.92
C GLU A 127 47.00 8.11 49.12
N ALA A 128 45.97 8.24 49.96
CA ALA A 128 45.96 9.24 51.03
C ALA A 128 46.99 8.99 52.16
N GLN A 129 47.36 7.73 52.42
CA GLN A 129 48.27 7.39 53.52
C GLN A 129 49.75 7.63 53.20
N GLY A 130 50.17 7.51 51.93
CA GLY A 130 51.55 7.75 51.51
C GLY A 130 51.92 9.23 51.43
N LEU A 131 50.96 10.11 51.12
CA LEU A 131 51.21 11.56 51.02
C LEU A 131 51.29 12.24 52.39
N ALA A 132 50.62 11.70 53.42
CA ALA A 132 50.64 12.29 54.76
C ALA A 132 52.02 12.21 55.42
N THR A 133 52.76 11.12 55.21
CA THR A 133 54.11 10.92 55.77
C THR A 133 55.17 11.89 55.24
N PHE A 134 54.92 12.57 54.11
CA PHE A 134 55.85 13.54 53.50
C PHE A 134 55.40 15.00 53.68
N GLY A 135 54.41 15.26 54.56
CA GLY A 135 53.88 16.61 54.77
C GLY A 135 53.07 17.14 53.58
N LEU A 136 52.62 16.26 52.69
CA LEU A 136 51.82 16.58 51.49
C LEU A 136 50.31 16.41 51.74
N GLU A 137 49.89 16.49 53.01
CA GLU A 137 48.49 16.49 53.40
C GLU A 137 47.76 17.66 52.72
N GLY A 138 46.80 17.34 51.84
CA GLY A 138 46.05 18.34 51.09
C GLY A 138 46.45 18.48 49.62
N THR A 139 47.40 17.69 49.13
CA THR A 139 47.69 17.61 47.68
C THR A 139 46.45 17.10 46.96
N ARG A 140 45.88 17.93 46.08
CA ARG A 140 44.69 17.55 45.29
C ARG A 140 45.07 17.39 43.83
N VAL A 141 44.78 16.20 43.32
CA VAL A 141 44.89 15.89 41.90
C VAL A 141 43.54 16.11 41.26
N THR A 142 43.42 17.16 40.46
CA THR A 142 42.19 17.43 39.68
C THR A 142 42.44 17.11 38.22
N ARG A 143 41.49 16.44 37.57
CA ARG A 143 41.52 16.26 36.10
C ARG A 143 40.97 17.51 35.44
N GLY A 144 41.60 17.93 34.35
CA GLY A 144 41.10 19.01 33.52
C GLY A 144 39.70 18.71 32.98
N LEU A 145 38.89 19.75 32.80
CA LEU A 145 37.59 19.64 32.14
C LEU A 145 37.75 18.95 30.78
N GLY A 146 37.02 17.85 30.56
CA GLY A 146 37.15 17.00 29.37
C GLY A 146 38.10 15.81 29.50
N GLY A 147 38.69 15.56 30.68
CA GLY A 147 39.54 14.39 30.95
C GLY A 147 40.96 14.49 30.38
N LEU A 148 41.31 15.61 29.76
CA LEU A 148 42.64 15.89 29.23
C LEU A 148 43.49 16.61 30.28
N GLY A 149 44.59 15.98 30.68
CA GLY A 149 45.56 16.55 31.62
C GLY A 149 45.20 16.37 33.09
N ARG A 150 46.23 16.36 33.93
CA ARG A 150 46.15 16.22 35.38
C ARG A 150 46.82 17.43 36.01
N VAL A 151 46.07 18.21 36.79
CA VAL A 151 46.59 19.37 37.52
C VAL A 151 46.79 18.96 38.97
N VAL A 152 48.03 19.03 39.43
CA VAL A 152 48.41 18.74 40.81
C VAL A 152 48.50 20.06 41.56
N ASN A 153 47.65 20.25 42.57
CA ASN A 153 47.69 21.43 43.42
C ASN A 153 48.42 21.10 44.72
N LEU A 154 49.52 21.80 44.98
CA LEU A 154 50.38 21.57 46.14
C LEU A 154 49.96 22.43 47.34
N PRO A 155 50.13 21.93 48.58
CA PRO A 155 49.83 22.68 49.79
C PRO A 155 50.79 23.88 49.98
N ARG A 156 50.36 24.88 50.76
CA ARG A 156 51.14 26.12 51.01
C ARG A 156 52.42 25.79 51.79
N GLY A 157 53.57 26.29 51.31
CA GLY A 157 54.89 26.08 51.93
C GLY A 157 55.73 24.97 51.30
N VAL A 158 55.26 24.37 50.21
CA VAL A 158 56.03 23.47 49.33
C VAL A 158 56.47 24.25 48.11
N GLU A 159 57.77 24.27 47.83
CA GLU A 159 58.35 24.97 46.68
C GLU A 159 58.88 23.96 45.65
N LEU A 160 58.92 24.37 44.37
CA LEU A 160 59.52 23.54 43.32
C LEU A 160 61.04 23.65 43.43
N ALA A 161 61.72 22.51 43.50
CA ALA A 161 63.18 22.45 43.54
C ALA A 161 63.73 21.91 42.21
N ASP A 162 64.95 22.31 41.88
CA ASP A 162 65.66 21.77 40.72
C ASP A 162 66.01 20.30 40.97
N CYS A 163 65.48 19.41 40.13
CA CYS A 163 65.76 17.98 40.23
C CYS A 163 67.25 17.72 39.94
N PRO A 164 67.98 16.99 40.80
CA PRO A 164 69.38 16.62 40.55
C PRO A 164 69.54 15.68 39.35
N ILE A 165 68.46 15.06 38.88
CA ILE A 165 68.42 14.20 37.70
C ILE A 165 67.64 14.92 36.60
N PRO A 166 68.25 15.22 35.43
CA PRO A 166 67.57 15.92 34.35
C PRO A 166 66.43 15.06 33.79
N ASN A 167 65.22 15.59 33.87
CA ASN A 167 64.01 14.89 33.47
C ASN A 167 63.78 14.99 31.95
N LEU A 168 64.11 13.92 31.23
CA LEU A 168 63.98 13.85 29.76
C LEU A 168 62.54 13.57 29.28
N SER A 169 61.60 13.18 30.16
CA SER A 169 60.22 12.81 29.82
C SER A 169 59.15 13.80 30.29
N GLY A 170 59.54 14.88 30.98
CA GLY A 170 58.67 16.01 31.32
C GLY A 170 57.51 15.71 32.29
N GLY A 171 57.53 14.56 32.97
CA GLY A 171 56.41 14.07 33.79
C GLY A 171 56.63 14.04 35.32
N GLU A 172 57.82 14.39 35.80
CA GLU A 172 58.20 14.32 37.22
C GLU A 172 58.74 15.68 37.66
N VAL A 173 58.28 16.14 38.83
CA VAL A 173 58.64 17.44 39.40
C VAL A 173 59.13 17.20 40.82
N CYS A 174 60.33 17.71 41.14
CA CYS A 174 60.88 17.66 42.48
C CYS A 174 60.33 18.83 43.30
N ILE A 175 59.99 18.54 44.54
CA ILE A 175 59.38 19.50 45.46
C ILE A 175 60.13 19.46 46.78
N GLU A 176 60.39 20.63 47.33
CA GLU A 176 61.01 20.79 48.64
C GLU A 176 59.90 20.98 49.68
N THR A 177 59.84 20.08 50.66
CA THR A 177 58.89 20.17 51.77
C THR A 177 59.61 20.61 53.06
N PRO A 178 58.90 21.21 54.03
CA PRO A 178 59.52 21.65 55.29
C PRO A 178 60.12 20.52 56.14
N ALA A 179 59.82 19.26 55.83
CA ALA A 179 60.41 18.10 56.50
C ALA A 179 61.77 17.68 55.90
N THR A 180 62.10 18.14 54.68
CA THR A 180 63.33 17.82 53.95
C THR A 180 64.32 18.98 53.87
N ARG A 181 64.04 20.10 54.57
CA ARG A 181 64.87 21.30 54.65
C ARG A 181 65.89 21.21 55.80
#